data_AF-A0A1E5JR36-F1
#
_entry.id   AF-A0A1E5JR36-F1
#
_cell.length_a   1.000
_cell.length_b   1.000
_cell.length_c   1.000
_cell.angle_alpha   90.00
_cell.angle_beta   90.00
_cell.angle_gamma   90.00
#
_symmetry.space_group_name_H-M   'P 1'
#
loop_
_entity.id
_entity.type
_entity.pdbx_description
1 polymer ?
#
loop_
_entity_poly.entity_id
_entity_poly.type
_entity_poly.pdbx_seq_one_letter_code
_entity_poly.pdbx_strand_id
1 'polypeptide(L)' 'MRQVVWLTVPAITGLNTEQKALAEEFAALFQQKELTCDQIIKKLTEKGIAVEYVEEHQNRRFAAVRIGDIRLIDNYLLG' A
#
# COMPACT_ATOMS: atom_id res chain seq x y z
N MET A 1 1.92 -11.86 14.85
CA MET A 1 1.74 -12.89 13.80
C MET A 1 1.62 -12.15 12.47
N ARG A 2 2.67 -12.18 11.63
CA ARG A 2 2.69 -11.51 10.32
C ARG A 2 1.68 -12.20 9.40
N GLN A 3 0.60 -11.52 9.01
CA GLN A 3 -0.18 -11.94 7.85
C GLN A 3 0.05 -10.96 6.72
N VAL A 4 0.99 -11.38 5.89
CA VAL A 4 1.28 -10.98 4.51
C VAL A 4 1.77 -9.55 4.31
N VAL A 5 3.02 -9.35 4.69
CA VAL A 5 3.90 -8.36 4.05
C VAL A 5 4.38 -9.01 2.74
N TRP A 6 3.89 -8.57 1.59
CA TRP A 6 4.55 -8.88 0.31
C TRP A 6 5.79 -7.98 0.15
N LEU A 7 6.78 -8.16 1.01
CA LEU A 7 8.15 -7.68 0.78
C LEU A 7 9.04 -8.91 0.85
N THR A 8 9.01 -9.69 -0.23
CA THR A 8 10.00 -10.67 -0.73
C THR A 8 9.24 -11.75 -1.52
N VAL A 9 9.76 -12.15 -2.70
CA VAL A 9 9.27 -13.20 -3.64
C VAL A 9 8.40 -12.65 -4.81
N PRO A 10 8.61 -13.09 -6.07
CA PRO A 10 8.44 -12.29 -7.30
C PRO A 10 6.99 -12.27 -7.82
N ALA A 11 6.02 -11.93 -6.98
CA ALA A 11 4.61 -11.80 -7.37
C ALA A 11 4.32 -10.54 -8.22
N ILE A 12 5.34 -9.71 -8.45
CA ILE A 12 5.31 -8.57 -9.34
C ILE A 12 5.90 -8.95 -10.72
N THR A 13 5.30 -9.94 -11.38
CA THR A 13 5.68 -10.29 -12.76
C THR A 13 5.09 -9.33 -13.80
N GLY A 14 4.14 -8.47 -13.41
CA GLY A 14 3.43 -7.54 -14.30
C GLY A 14 3.74 -6.05 -14.12
N LEU A 15 4.43 -5.62 -13.05
CA LEU A 15 4.83 -4.21 -12.91
C LEU A 15 6.19 -3.98 -13.59
N ASN A 16 6.29 -2.88 -14.34
CA ASN A 16 7.58 -2.37 -14.83
C ASN A 16 8.41 -1.77 -13.66
N THR A 17 9.62 -1.29 -13.96
CA THR A 17 10.54 -0.76 -12.94
C THR A 17 9.97 0.45 -12.18
N GLU A 18 9.29 1.37 -12.86
CA GLU A 18 8.71 2.56 -12.22
C GLU A 18 7.53 2.18 -11.31
N GLN A 19 6.68 1.28 -11.82
CA GLN A 19 5.53 0.77 -11.08
C GLN A 19 5.96 -0.05 -9.86
N LYS A 20 7.08 -0.78 -9.94
CA LYS A 20 7.72 -1.45 -8.79
C LYS A 20 8.16 -0.45 -7.74
N ALA A 21 8.82 0.64 -8.15
CA ALA A 21 9.23 1.69 -7.22
C ALA A 21 8.02 2.32 -6.50
N LEU A 22 6.94 2.63 -7.23
CA LEU A 22 5.70 3.13 -6.63
C LEU A 22 5.06 2.11 -5.67
N ALA A 23 5.11 0.81 -5.98
CA ALA A 23 4.59 -0.23 -5.11
C ALA A 23 5.41 -0.35 -3.80
N GLU A 24 6.74 -0.21 -3.89
CA GLU A 24 7.63 -0.16 -2.73
C GLU A 24 7.37 1.08 -1.86
N GLU A 25 7.18 2.24 -2.49
CA GLU A 25 6.80 3.48 -1.78
C GLU A 25 5.44 3.35 -1.09
N PHE A 26 4.46 2.73 -1.75
CA PHE A 26 3.16 2.40 -1.16
C PHE A 26 3.32 1.55 0.09
N ALA A 27 4.06 0.44 0.01
CA ALA A 27 4.29 -0.45 1.14
C ALA A 27 4.99 0.28 2.30
N ALA A 28 5.99 1.11 2.01
CA ALA A 28 6.73 1.87 3.01
C ALA A 28 5.87 2.94 3.71
N LEU A 29 4.98 3.63 2.99
CA LEU A 29 4.07 4.62 3.56
C LEU A 29 2.94 3.96 4.36
N PHE A 30 2.37 2.87 3.84
CA PHE A 30 1.23 2.19 4.41
C PHE A 30 1.51 1.59 5.79
N GLN A 31 2.75 1.14 6.02
CA GLN A 31 3.20 0.52 7.28
C GLN A 31 3.58 1.54 8.37
N GLN A 32 3.52 2.85 8.11
CA GLN A 32 3.81 3.87 9.13
C GLN A 32 2.65 3.95 10.13
N LYS A 33 2.90 3.54 11.38
CA LYS A 33 1.88 3.50 12.45
C LYS A 33 1.43 4.90 12.85
N GLU A 34 2.30 5.90 12.68
CA GLU A 34 2.06 7.28 13.09
C GLU A 34 1.18 8.05 12.09
N LEU A 35 1.07 7.57 10.85
CA LEU A 35 0.23 8.21 9.84
C LEU A 35 -1.23 7.74 9.97
N THR A 36 -2.14 8.70 9.90
CA THR A 36 -3.58 8.47 9.76
C THR A 36 -3.92 8.01 8.33
N CYS A 37 -5.09 7.40 8.15
CA CYS A 37 -5.60 7.01 6.82
C CYS A 37 -5.58 8.19 5.84
N ASP A 38 -6.08 9.36 6.25
CA ASP A 38 -6.12 10.56 5.40
C ASP A 38 -4.73 11.04 4.98
N GLN A 39 -3.75 10.99 5.88
CA GLN A 39 -2.37 11.34 5.57
C GLN A 39 -1.73 10.36 4.58
N ILE A 40 -2.06 9.07 4.69
CA ILE A 40 -1.59 8.04 3.75
C ILE A 40 -2.23 8.28 2.39
N ILE A 41 -3.55 8.49 2.33
CA ILE A 41 -4.27 8.78 1.07
C ILE A 41 -3.66 9.98 0.37
N LYS A 42 -3.42 11.08 1.11
CA LYS A 42 -2.82 12.30 0.56
C LYS A 42 -1.42 12.03 -0.02
N LYS A 43 -0.53 11.38 0.74
CA LYS A 43 0.85 11.10 0.31
C LYS A 43 0.92 10.16 -0.88
N LEU A 44 0.04 9.15 -0.94
CA LEU A 44 -0.05 8.23 -2.08
C LEU A 44 -0.55 8.96 -3.33
N THR A 45 -1.58 9.80 -3.18
CA THR A 45 -2.13 10.60 -4.29
C THR A 45 -1.10 11.58 -4.85
N GLU A 46 -0.32 12.24 -3.97
CA GLU A 46 0.78 13.15 -4.36
C GLU A 46 1.88 12.44 -5.16
N LYS A 47 2.04 11.13 -4.97
CA LYS A 47 3.00 10.28 -5.71
C LYS A 47 2.43 9.72 -7.02
N GLY A 48 1.20 10.10 -7.39
CA GLY A 48 0.52 9.60 -8.59
C GLY A 48 -0.06 8.19 -8.44
N ILE A 49 -0.18 7.69 -7.21
CA ILE A 49 -0.83 6.41 -6.92
C ILE A 49 -2.33 6.68 -6.72
N ALA A 50 -3.17 6.03 -7.51
CA ALA A 50 -4.62 6.18 -7.39
C ALA A 50 -5.14 5.34 -6.22
N VAL A 51 -5.72 5.98 -5.21
CA VAL A 51 -6.22 5.30 -4.01
C VAL A 51 -7.70 4.98 -4.17
N GLU A 52 -8.09 3.71 -4.02
CA GLU A 52 -9.49 3.30 -3.96
C GLU A 52 -10.04 3.44 -2.54
N TYR A 53 -9.31 2.93 -1.55
CA TYR A 53 -9.63 3.12 -0.13
C TYR A 53 -8.39 2.92 0.75
N VAL A 54 -8.39 3.58 1.91
CA VAL A 54 -7.55 3.26 3.06
C VAL A 54 -8.44 3.39 4.29
N GLU A 55 -8.56 2.31 5.05
CA GLU A 55 -9.44 2.27 6.22
C GLU A 55 -8.82 1.46 7.37
N GLU A 56 -9.25 1.75 8.59
CA GLU A 56 -8.86 1.01 9.77
C GLU A 56 -10.07 0.33 10.39
N HIS A 57 -9.96 -0.97 10.64
CA HIS A 57 -10.99 -1.77 11.29
C HIS A 57 -10.34 -2.82 12.20
N GLN A 58 -10.78 -2.90 13.46
CA GLN A 58 -10.30 -3.89 14.44
C GLN A 58 -8.76 -3.99 14.55
N ASN A 59 -8.07 -2.87 14.78
CA ASN A 59 -6.59 -2.78 14.87
C ASN A 59 -5.84 -3.26 13.63
N ARG A 60 -6.51 -3.26 12.46
CA ARG A 60 -5.89 -3.55 11.18
C ARG A 60 -6.23 -2.43 10.21
N ARG A 61 -5.23 -2.02 9.46
CA ARG A 61 -5.37 -1.09 8.34
C ARG A 61 -5.50 -1.89 7.06
N PHE A 62 -6.40 -1.48 6.18
CA PHE A 62 -6.61 -2.05 4.86
C PHE A 62 -6.43 -0.96 3.83
N ALA A 63 -5.84 -1.29 2.68
CA ALA A 63 -5.76 -0.39 1.55
C ALA A 63 -5.95 -1.12 0.22
N ALA A 64 -6.57 -0.43 -0.72
CA ALA A 64 -6.51 -0.77 -2.13
C ALA A 64 -6.09 0.44 -2.94
N VAL A 65 -5.11 0.25 -3.82
CA VAL A 65 -4.56 1.27 -4.70
C VAL A 65 -4.40 0.74 -6.12
N ARG A 66 -4.25 1.64 -7.09
CA ARG A 66 -3.91 1.33 -8.47
C ARG A 66 -2.62 2.01 -8.89
N ILE A 67 -1.79 1.26 -9.59
CA ILE A 67 -0.56 1.73 -10.23
C ILE A 67 -0.68 1.32 -11.71
N GLY A 68 -1.02 2.28 -12.57
CA GLY A 68 -1.51 1.98 -13.92
C GLY A 68 -2.78 1.12 -13.86
N ASP A 69 -2.81 0.03 -14.62
CA ASP A 69 -3.94 -0.91 -14.66
C ASP A 69 -3.90 -1.98 -13.56
N ILE A 70 -2.84 -1.98 -12.74
CA ILE A 70 -2.64 -3.01 -11.71
C ILE A 70 -3.20 -2.51 -10.39
N ARG A 71 -4.11 -3.30 -9.82
CA ARG A 71 -4.70 -3.07 -8.50
C ARG A 71 -3.90 -3.83 -7.44
N LEU A 72 -3.38 -3.10 -6.47
CA LEU A 72 -2.67 -3.64 -5.30
C LEU A 72 -3.57 -3.52 -4.08
N ILE A 73 -3.62 -4.57 -3.27
CA ILE A 73 -4.37 -4.61 -2.02
C ILE A 73 -3.41 -5.06 -0.94
N ASP A 74 -3.38 -4.34 0.17
CA ASP A 74 -2.55 -4.71 1.31
C ASP A 74 -3.31 -4.45 2.63
N ASN A 75 -2.84 -5.09 3.69
CA ASN A 75 -3.37 -4.90 5.03
C ASN A 75 -2.25 -5.02 6.07
N TYR A 76 -2.35 -4.23 7.13
CA TYR A 76 -1.30 -4.12 8.15
C TYR A 76 -1.90 -4.14 9.55
N LEU A 77 -1.34 -4.99 10.42
CA LEU A 77 -1.76 -5.06 11.83
C LEU A 77 -1.11 -3.91 12.61
N LEU A 78 -1.92 -3.08 13.27
CA LEU A 78 -1.46 -1.95 14.07
C LEU A 78 -1.03 -2.35 15.49
N GLY A 79 -1.42 -3.56 15.93
CA GLY A 79 -1.02 -4.20 17.19
C GLY A 79 0.46 -4.56 17.29
#